data_AF-A0A7S3VC00-F1
#
_entry.id   AF-A0A7S3VC00-F1
#
_cell.length_a   1.000
_cell.length_b   1.000
_cell.length_c   1.000
_cell.angle_alpha   90.00
_cell.angle_beta   90.00
_cell.angle_gamma   90.00
#
_symmetry.space_group_name_H-M   'P 1'
#
loop_
_entity.id
_entity.type
_entity.pdbx_description
1 polymer ?
#
loop_
_entity_poly.entity_id
_entity_poly.type
_entity_poly.pdbx_seq_one_letter_code
_entity_poly.pdbx_strand_id
1 'polypeptide(L)'
;EDEEDPDEAENDTEEKEAPHFYFPALNDEIQKALDSLGGYCMPKLNWSAPKDVTWLNESTLKCGTVGDVYLLLKSSDFCMFDLEHALSDINLEGDNGEDEDEDEDEDEDGKEGNKGKRTPTMPSQSLEYELILRKWSNLHAS
;
A
#
# COMPACT_ATOMS: atom_id res chain seq x y z
N GLU A 1 -27.74 -2.95 -48.36
CA GLU A 1 -27.03 -4.16 -47.92
C GLU A 1 -26.71 -3.89 -46.46
N ASP A 2 -27.56 -4.44 -45.61
CA ASP A 2 -27.47 -4.37 -44.14
C ASP A 2 -26.36 -5.32 -43.70
N GLU A 3 -25.31 -4.80 -43.07
CA GLU A 3 -24.33 -5.63 -42.37
C GLU A 3 -24.65 -5.58 -40.87
N GLU A 4 -25.24 -6.68 -40.38
CA GLU A 4 -25.48 -6.97 -38.98
C GLU A 4 -24.13 -7.11 -38.26
N ASP A 5 -23.95 -6.36 -37.17
CA ASP A 5 -22.80 -6.47 -36.26
C ASP A 5 -23.08 -7.59 -35.23
N PRO A 6 -22.39 -8.74 -35.28
CA PRO A 6 -22.63 -9.83 -34.36
C PRO A 6 -21.45 -9.92 -33.41
N ASP A 7 -21.57 -9.38 -32.19
CA ASP A 7 -20.84 -9.87 -31.00
C ASP A 7 -21.32 -9.12 -29.74
N GLU A 8 -22.61 -9.26 -29.42
CA GLU A 8 -23.08 -9.11 -28.04
C GLU A 8 -22.71 -10.40 -27.28
N ALA A 9 -21.42 -10.56 -27.00
CA ALA A 9 -20.94 -11.58 -26.09
C ALA A 9 -21.36 -11.17 -24.68
N GLU A 10 -22.53 -11.67 -24.25
CA GLU A 10 -22.97 -11.64 -22.87
C GLU A 10 -21.89 -12.27 -21.99
N ASN A 11 -21.08 -11.42 -21.37
CA ASN A 11 -20.07 -11.82 -20.42
C ASN A 11 -20.77 -12.12 -19.09
N ASP A 12 -21.34 -13.31 -19.00
CA ASP A 12 -21.88 -13.89 -17.76
C ASP A 12 -20.70 -14.33 -16.86
N THR A 13 -19.89 -13.35 -16.45
CA THR A 13 -18.94 -13.53 -15.36
C THR A 13 -19.74 -13.54 -14.07
N GLU A 14 -19.87 -14.72 -13.46
CA GLU A 14 -20.30 -14.87 -12.06
C GLU A 14 -19.45 -13.93 -11.19
N GLU A 15 -19.99 -12.75 -10.86
CA GLU A 15 -19.37 -11.79 -9.96
C GLU A 15 -19.31 -12.44 -8.58
N LYS A 16 -18.16 -13.02 -8.23
CA LYS A 16 -17.87 -13.41 -6.85
C LYS A 16 -18.06 -12.17 -5.98
N GLU A 17 -19.07 -12.19 -5.11
CA GLU A 17 -19.34 -11.11 -4.16
C GLU A 17 -18.03 -10.71 -3.48
N ALA A 18 -17.65 -9.44 -3.64
CA ALA A 18 -16.44 -8.93 -3.03
C ALA A 18 -16.54 -9.07 -1.50
N PRO A 19 -15.45 -9.47 -0.81
CA PRO A 19 -15.47 -9.59 0.64
C PRO A 19 -15.87 -8.27 1.28
N HIS A 20 -16.93 -8.30 2.10
CA HIS A 20 -17.42 -7.13 2.81
C HIS A 20 -16.60 -6.89 4.09
N PHE A 21 -15.78 -5.83 4.06
CA PHE A 21 -14.99 -5.41 5.21
C PHE A 21 -15.69 -4.27 5.96
N TYR A 22 -15.82 -4.41 7.28
CA TYR A 22 -16.46 -3.40 8.12
C TYR A 22 -15.66 -3.17 9.41
N PHE A 23 -15.25 -1.91 9.65
CA PHE A 23 -14.38 -1.51 10.76
C PHE A 23 -15.07 -0.47 11.65
N PRO A 24 -16.08 -0.83 12.46
CA PRO A 24 -16.90 0.14 13.18
C PRO A 24 -16.11 1.03 14.15
N ALA A 25 -15.14 0.46 14.88
CA ALA A 25 -14.30 1.24 15.79
C ALA A 25 -13.47 2.31 15.05
N LEU A 26 -12.84 1.93 13.94
CA LEU A 26 -12.08 2.86 13.10
C LEU A 26 -12.98 3.92 12.46
N ASN A 27 -14.18 3.54 11.99
CA ASN A 27 -15.15 4.49 11.47
C ASN A 27 -15.51 5.56 12.51
N ASP A 28 -15.78 5.15 13.75
CA ASP A 28 -16.12 6.08 14.83
C ASP A 28 -14.95 7.01 15.17
N GLU A 29 -13.71 6.52 15.14
CA GLU A 29 -12.51 7.32 15.37
C GLU A 29 -12.28 8.34 14.24
N ILE A 30 -12.42 7.94 12.98
CA ILE A 30 -12.31 8.84 11.82
C ILE A 30 -13.42 9.90 11.88
N GLN A 31 -14.65 9.51 12.21
CA GLN A 31 -15.77 10.45 12.30
C GLN A 31 -15.55 11.49 13.40
N LYS A 32 -15.11 11.07 14.59
CA LYS A 32 -14.77 12.00 15.69
C LYS A 32 -13.64 12.95 15.30
N ALA A 33 -12.62 12.45 14.61
CA ALA A 33 -11.52 13.26 14.12
C ALA A 33 -12.00 14.30 13.11
N LEU A 34 -12.82 13.92 12.12
CA LEU A 34 -13.45 14.84 11.18
C LEU A 34 -14.21 15.96 11.89
N ASP A 35 -15.07 15.60 12.85
CA ASP A 35 -15.85 16.57 13.63
C ASP A 35 -14.93 17.56 14.35
N SER A 36 -13.84 17.07 14.97
CA SER A 36 -12.85 17.92 15.67
C SER A 36 -12.04 18.82 14.74
N LEU A 37 -11.82 18.40 13.49
CA LEU A 37 -11.04 19.14 12.50
C LEU A 37 -11.88 20.20 11.75
N GLY A 38 -13.19 20.26 12.02
CA GLY A 38 -14.13 21.19 11.39
C GLY A 38 -14.82 20.61 10.16
N GLY A 39 -15.00 19.28 10.11
CA GLY A 39 -15.75 18.55 9.10
C GLY A 39 -14.96 18.14 7.86
N TYR A 40 -13.75 18.66 7.68
CA TYR A 40 -12.92 18.32 6.52
C TYR A 40 -11.47 18.03 6.89
N CYS A 41 -10.93 16.98 6.31
CA CYS A 41 -9.53 16.60 6.48
C CYS A 41 -8.86 16.25 5.15
N MET A 42 -7.56 16.01 5.23
CA MET A 42 -6.75 15.37 4.20
C MET A 42 -6.08 14.15 4.86
N PRO A 43 -6.37 12.92 4.39
CA PRO A 43 -5.77 11.71 4.94
C PRO A 43 -4.36 11.49 4.39
N LYS A 44 -3.51 10.85 5.19
CA LYS A 44 -2.23 10.29 4.75
C LYS A 44 -1.79 9.16 5.69
N LEU A 45 -0.84 8.35 5.23
CA LEU A 45 -0.12 7.41 6.10
C LEU A 45 1.18 8.06 6.60
N ASN A 46 2.05 7.28 7.24
CA ASN A 46 3.28 7.75 7.85
C ASN A 46 4.11 8.63 6.89
N TRP A 47 4.29 8.21 5.63
CA TRP A 47 5.16 8.90 4.69
C TRP A 47 4.38 9.63 3.60
N SER A 48 3.45 8.94 2.94
CA SER A 48 2.84 9.37 1.69
C SER A 48 1.40 9.84 1.84
N ALA A 49 1.05 10.83 1.02
CA ALA A 49 -0.33 11.30 0.84
C ALA A 49 -0.89 10.78 -0.50
N PRO A 50 -2.22 10.56 -0.62
CA PRO A 50 -2.84 9.92 -1.78
C PRO A 50 -3.05 10.88 -2.98
N LYS A 51 -1.99 11.61 -3.36
CA LYS A 51 -2.03 12.68 -4.38
C LYS A 51 -2.17 12.17 -5.82
N ASP A 52 -1.89 10.91 -6.05
CA ASP A 52 -2.03 10.17 -7.32
C ASP A 52 -3.48 9.86 -7.68
N VAL A 53 -4.41 9.95 -6.71
CA VAL A 53 -5.84 9.63 -6.90
C VAL A 53 -6.78 10.79 -6.62
N THR A 54 -6.30 12.03 -6.73
CA THR A 54 -7.15 13.22 -6.57
C THR A 54 -8.37 13.23 -7.50
N TRP A 55 -8.22 12.68 -8.71
CA TRP A 55 -9.30 12.55 -9.69
C TRP A 55 -10.52 11.77 -9.19
N LEU A 56 -10.35 10.93 -8.17
CA LEU A 56 -11.41 10.08 -7.62
C LEU A 56 -12.37 10.84 -6.68
N ASN A 57 -11.93 11.99 -6.13
CA ASN A 57 -12.71 12.76 -5.17
C ASN A 57 -12.68 14.26 -5.54
N GLU A 58 -13.50 14.65 -6.51
CA GLU A 58 -13.66 16.04 -6.97
C GLU A 58 -12.33 16.75 -7.31
N SER A 59 -11.32 16.00 -7.79
CA SER A 59 -9.98 16.54 -8.08
C SER A 59 -9.28 17.15 -6.87
N THR A 60 -9.58 16.68 -5.66
CA THR A 60 -9.04 17.19 -4.40
C THR A 60 -8.70 16.07 -3.42
N LEU A 61 -7.88 16.39 -2.41
CA LEU A 61 -7.59 15.52 -1.26
C LEU A 61 -8.51 15.79 -0.07
N LYS A 62 -9.52 16.64 -0.24
CA LYS A 62 -10.47 17.03 0.79
C LYS A 62 -11.47 15.90 1.05
N CYS A 63 -11.40 15.28 2.22
CA CYS A 63 -12.36 14.29 2.68
C CYS A 63 -13.35 14.92 3.66
N GLY A 64 -14.65 14.73 3.41
CA GLY A 64 -15.74 15.14 4.30
C GLY A 64 -16.46 13.96 4.97
N THR A 65 -16.28 12.74 4.45
CA THR A 65 -16.86 11.53 5.03
C THR A 65 -15.78 10.48 5.34
N VAL A 66 -16.11 9.53 6.21
CA VAL A 66 -15.28 8.34 6.46
C VAL A 66 -15.05 7.55 5.15
N GLY A 67 -16.06 7.50 4.27
CA GLY A 67 -15.96 6.84 2.98
C GLY A 67 -14.90 7.46 2.08
N ASP A 68 -14.83 8.79 2.02
CA ASP A 68 -13.83 9.51 1.21
C ASP A 68 -12.40 9.17 1.68
N VAL A 69 -12.20 9.04 2.99
CA VAL A 69 -10.89 8.67 3.58
C VAL A 69 -10.48 7.28 3.10
N TYR A 70 -11.36 6.29 3.22
CA TYR A 70 -11.06 4.93 2.75
C TYR A 70 -10.86 4.88 1.24
N LEU A 71 -11.68 5.60 0.48
CA LEU A 71 -11.62 5.63 -0.97
C LEU A 71 -10.26 6.13 -1.45
N LEU A 72 -9.79 7.28 -0.95
CA LEU A 72 -8.49 7.83 -1.36
C LEU A 72 -7.32 6.95 -0.92
N LEU A 73 -7.32 6.45 0.31
CA LEU A 73 -6.21 5.62 0.80
C LEU A 73 -6.12 4.28 0.07
N LYS A 74 -7.25 3.60 -0.15
CA LYS A 74 -7.29 2.28 -0.78
C LYS A 74 -6.92 2.34 -2.26
N SER A 75 -7.20 3.46 -2.93
CA SER A 75 -6.92 3.62 -4.35
C SER A 75 -5.52 4.16 -4.66
N SER A 76 -4.78 4.68 -3.66
CA SER A 76 -3.47 5.30 -3.88
C SER A 76 -2.33 4.29 -3.90
N ASP A 77 -1.58 4.29 -5.00
CA ASP A 77 -0.33 3.55 -5.15
C ASP A 77 0.74 4.07 -4.17
N PHE A 78 0.75 5.37 -3.88
CA PHE A 78 1.67 5.93 -2.90
C PHE A 78 1.39 5.44 -1.48
N CYS A 79 0.12 5.34 -1.09
CA CYS A 79 -0.24 4.77 0.22
C CYS A 79 0.00 3.25 0.26
N MET A 80 -0.22 2.53 -0.84
CA MET A 80 0.13 1.10 -0.92
C MET A 80 1.64 0.87 -0.80
N PHE A 81 2.44 1.74 -1.42
CA PHE A 81 3.90 1.69 -1.29
C PHE A 81 4.36 1.84 0.18
N ASP A 82 3.75 2.76 0.93
CA ASP A 82 4.01 2.90 2.38
C ASP A 82 3.75 1.58 3.14
N LEU A 83 2.69 0.85 2.80
CA LEU A 83 2.30 -0.38 3.49
C LEU A 83 3.17 -1.59 3.13
N GLU A 84 3.65 -1.66 1.89
CA GLU A 84 4.32 -2.87 1.38
C GLU A 84 5.84 -2.72 1.25
N HIS A 85 6.32 -1.50 1.03
CA HIS A 85 7.69 -1.26 0.58
C HIS A 85 8.43 -0.16 1.37
N ALA A 86 7.85 0.39 2.45
CA ALA A 86 8.45 1.52 3.19
C ALA A 86 9.91 1.31 3.64
N LEU A 87 10.33 0.06 3.89
CA LEU A 87 11.69 -0.27 4.36
C LEU A 87 12.51 -1.08 3.34
N SER A 88 12.04 -1.25 2.10
CA SER A 88 12.67 -2.13 1.11
C SER A 88 14.13 -1.77 0.80
N ASP A 89 14.43 -0.47 0.85
CA ASP A 89 15.72 0.09 0.43
C ASP A 89 16.68 0.33 1.62
N ILE A 90 16.26 -0.04 2.83
CA ILE A 90 17.09 0.08 4.03
C ILE A 90 17.93 -1.19 4.15
N ASN A 91 19.21 -1.06 3.81
CA ASN A 91 20.20 -2.06 4.21
C ASN A 91 20.38 -1.98 5.74
N LEU A 92 19.66 -2.83 6.46
CA LEU A 92 19.97 -3.16 7.84
C LEU A 92 21.26 -3.99 7.81
N GLU A 93 22.40 -3.33 7.58
CA GLU A 93 23.70 -3.96 7.77
C GLU A 93 23.82 -4.30 9.26
N GLY A 94 23.53 -5.56 9.56
CA GLY A 94 24.03 -6.19 10.76
C GLY A 94 25.55 -6.19 10.65
N ASP A 95 26.17 -5.41 11.53
CA ASP A 95 27.48 -5.67 12.09
C ASP A 95 27.61 -7.17 12.40
N ASN A 96 28.11 -7.93 11.44
CA ASN A 96 28.77 -9.20 11.69
C ASN A 96 30.24 -8.92 11.43
N GLY A 97 30.91 -8.49 12.49
CA GLY A 97 32.36 -8.58 12.57
C GLY A 97 32.82 -9.99 12.20
N GLU A 98 33.96 -10.01 11.51
CA GLU A 98 35.02 -11.02 11.54
C GLU A 98 34.59 -12.46 11.86
N ASP A 99 34.62 -13.33 10.85
CA ASP A 99 35.44 -14.55 10.93
C ASP A 99 35.85 -14.93 9.50
N GLU A 100 37.15 -14.77 9.25
CA GLU A 100 37.88 -15.34 8.12
C GLU A 100 37.90 -16.86 8.32
N ASP A 101 37.32 -17.63 7.40
CA ASP A 101 37.75 -19.00 7.19
C ASP A 101 37.93 -19.20 5.68
N GLU A 102 39.20 -19.13 5.28
CA GLU A 102 39.73 -19.69 4.04
C GLU A 102 39.57 -21.21 4.11
N ASP A 103 38.80 -21.80 3.20
CA ASP A 103 38.96 -23.21 2.84
C ASP A 103 38.91 -23.33 1.32
N GLU A 104 40.10 -23.43 0.73
CA GLU A 104 40.35 -23.99 -0.60
C GLU A 104 40.04 -25.49 -0.56
N ASP A 105 39.17 -25.99 -1.45
CA ASP A 105 39.24 -27.38 -1.90
C ASP A 105 38.68 -27.50 -3.33
N GLU A 106 39.56 -27.86 -4.26
CA GLU A 106 39.24 -28.38 -5.59
C GLU A 106 38.75 -29.83 -5.46
N ASP A 107 37.62 -30.21 -6.06
CA ASP A 107 37.42 -31.57 -6.58
C ASP A 107 36.23 -31.67 -7.58
N GLU A 108 36.52 -32.29 -8.73
CA GLU A 108 35.60 -32.76 -9.77
C GLU A 108 34.74 -33.94 -9.26
N ASP A 109 33.40 -33.83 -9.25
CA ASP A 109 32.49 -34.77 -9.93
C ASP A 109 31.01 -34.36 -9.77
N GLY A 110 30.18 -34.65 -10.77
CA GLY A 110 28.82 -34.15 -10.88
C GLY A 110 27.82 -34.71 -9.85
N LYS A 111 27.14 -33.81 -9.12
CA LYS A 111 25.78 -34.04 -8.58
C LYS A 111 25.07 -32.73 -8.28
N GLU A 112 23.81 -32.63 -8.70
CA GLU A 112 22.94 -31.45 -8.58
C GLU A 112 22.85 -30.91 -7.13
N GLY A 113 23.60 -29.85 -6.85
CA GLY A 113 23.46 -29.04 -5.65
C GLY A 113 22.42 -27.96 -5.88
N ASN A 114 21.22 -28.15 -5.33
CA ASN A 114 20.23 -27.08 -5.15
C ASN A 114 20.88 -25.97 -4.31
N LYS A 115 21.35 -24.90 -4.95
CA LYS A 115 21.80 -23.67 -4.27
C LYS A 115 20.57 -23.02 -3.67
N GLY A 116 20.20 -23.47 -2.46
CA GLY A 116 19.23 -22.83 -1.61
C GLY A 116 19.65 -21.38 -1.43
N LYS A 117 19.01 -20.50 -2.21
CA LYS A 117 19.14 -19.05 -2.08
C LYS A 117 18.63 -18.75 -0.67
N ARG A 118 19.55 -18.62 0.29
CA ARG A 118 19.26 -18.21 1.66
C ARG A 118 18.64 -16.82 1.55
N THR A 119 17.32 -16.77 1.51
CA THR A 119 16.59 -15.52 1.70
C THR A 119 17.03 -14.99 3.05
N PRO A 120 17.58 -13.78 3.16
CA PRO A 120 17.81 -13.18 4.45
C PRO A 120 16.46 -13.17 5.16
N THR A 121 16.33 -13.95 6.23
CA THR A 121 15.16 -13.84 7.10
C THR A 121 15.38 -12.55 7.86
N MET A 122 14.86 -11.46 7.30
CA MET A 122 14.90 -10.14 7.91
C MET A 122 14.30 -10.26 9.32
N PRO A 123 14.90 -9.63 10.34
CA PRO A 123 14.24 -9.50 11.62
C PRO A 123 12.88 -8.83 11.39
N SER A 124 11.82 -9.45 11.91
CA SER A 124 10.47 -8.89 11.89
C SER A 124 10.46 -7.63 12.73
N GLN A 125 10.86 -6.51 12.14
CA GLN A 125 10.60 -5.20 12.71
C GLN A 125 9.10 -4.97 12.51
N SER A 126 8.34 -5.04 13.61
CA SER A 126 6.93 -4.69 13.61
C SER A 126 6.82 -3.19 13.36
N LEU A 127 6.47 -2.82 12.13
CA LEU A 127 6.22 -1.43 11.78
C LEU A 127 4.82 -1.05 12.24
N GLU A 128 4.70 -0.01 13.05
CA GLU A 128 3.42 0.58 13.41
C GLU A 128 3.01 1.62 12.38
N TYR A 129 1.82 1.43 11.81
CA TYR A 129 1.24 2.33 10.83
C TYR A 129 0.25 3.29 11.50
N GLU A 130 0.34 4.56 11.11
CA GLU A 130 -0.49 5.63 11.61
C GLU A 130 -1.37 6.19 10.49
N LEU A 131 -2.67 6.26 10.76
CA LEU A 131 -3.59 7.06 9.94
C LEU A 131 -3.56 8.51 10.42
N ILE A 132 -3.07 9.41 9.57
CA ILE A 132 -2.93 10.82 9.90
C ILE A 132 -4.01 11.61 9.17
N LEU A 133 -4.87 12.30 9.92
CA LEU A 133 -5.88 13.20 9.39
C LEU A 133 -5.47 14.65 9.64
N ARG A 134 -5.08 15.35 8.57
CA ARG A 134 -4.71 16.78 8.65
C ARG A 134 -5.93 17.63 8.40
N LYS A 135 -6.11 18.72 9.16
CA LYS A 135 -7.17 19.70 8.90
C LYS A 135 -7.06 20.23 7.46
N TRP A 136 -8.16 20.22 6.71
CA TRP A 136 -8.18 20.79 5.37
C TRP A 136 -8.06 22.32 5.41
N SER A 137 -7.29 22.88 4.49
CA SER A 137 -7.23 24.32 4.22
C SER A 137 -7.02 24.58 2.73
N ASN A 138 -7.61 25.65 2.20
CA ASN A 138 -7.38 26.07 0.82
C ASN A 138 -6.00 26.71 0.74
N LEU A 139 -5.02 25.91 0.34
CA LEU A 139 -3.65 26.36 0.10
C LEU A 139 -3.56 26.95 -1.30
N HIS A 140 -2.98 28.14 -1.42
CA HIS A 140 -2.64 28.71 -2.71
C HIS A 140 -1.32 28.08 -3.16
N ALA A 141 -1.34 27.26 -4.21
CA ALA A 141 -0.11 26.86 -4.88
C ALA A 141 0.49 28.14 -5.49
N SER A 142 1.71 28.48 -5.07
CA SER A 142 2.42 29.69 -5.52
C SER A 142 2.79 29.61 -6.99
#